data_AF-A0A8H4TG38-F1
#
_entry.id   AF-A0A8H4TG38-F1
#
_cell.length_a   1.000
_cell.length_b   1.000
_cell.length_c   1.000
_cell.angle_alpha   90.00
_cell.angle_beta   90.00
_cell.angle_gamma   90.00
#
_symmetry.space_group_name_H-M   'P 1'
#
loop_
_entity.id
_entity.type
_entity.pdbx_description
1 polymer ?
#
loop_
_entity_poly.entity_id
_entity_poly.type
_entity_poly.pdbx_seq_one_letter_code
_entity_poly.pdbx_strand_id
1 'polypeptide(L)'
;MTEEMPTPSRDAPLAMVYAVGVGGTTGTIFVLVMLFCLTDLQGIVATSTGLPIVELILQATGSRAGTTFLTLMLAICFIHGTNGSITSASRLLYAMARDKGVLYHDYFSHIHPKWEVPIRTIVLTWVFNAFFGLLYLGPTVAFNAFISSCTILLNMSYAIPVLTVLIRGRDVLKQFQTNDTPWKFGKVRGLILNIVAVLYVFITSLFFCFPPALPVSASSMNYVSAVIGIFFFVLTGYWIAYGKKTFEGPKLDIILGERPDLCEASDELAREEKEVESRKA
;
A
#
# COMPACT_ATOMS: atom_id res chain seq x y z
N MET A 1 -10.93 0.16 -2.66
CA MET A 1 -10.69 1.10 -3.79
C MET A 1 -11.12 0.51 -5.12
N THR A 2 -10.82 -0.76 -5.39
CA THR A 2 -11.36 -1.47 -6.56
C THR A 2 -12.89 -1.60 -6.53
N GLU A 3 -13.50 -1.65 -5.34
CA GLU A 3 -14.96 -1.68 -5.14
C GLU A 3 -15.70 -0.46 -5.73
N GLU A 4 -15.02 0.67 -5.93
CA GLU A 4 -15.61 1.91 -6.49
C GLU A 4 -15.33 2.07 -7.99
N MET A 5 -14.61 1.12 -8.62
CA MET A 5 -14.27 1.21 -10.04
C MET A 5 -15.41 0.65 -10.90
N PRO A 6 -15.78 1.30 -12.02
CA PRO A 6 -16.82 0.80 -12.93
C PRO A 6 -16.49 -0.58 -13.53
N THR A 7 -15.20 -0.86 -13.78
CA THR A 7 -14.75 -2.16 -14.33
C THR A 7 -13.41 -2.57 -13.70
N PRO A 8 -13.42 -3.08 -12.44
CA PRO A 8 -12.20 -3.31 -11.67
C PRO A 8 -11.28 -4.35 -12.30
N SER A 9 -11.84 -5.40 -12.93
CA SER A 9 -11.08 -6.48 -13.53
C SER A 9 -10.17 -6.02 -14.67
N ARG A 10 -10.55 -4.97 -15.40
CA ARG A 10 -9.79 -4.41 -16.52
C ARG A 10 -8.98 -3.19 -16.12
N ASP A 11 -9.61 -2.26 -15.40
CA ASP A 11 -9.05 -0.93 -15.19
C ASP A 11 -8.03 -0.91 -14.05
N ALA A 12 -8.17 -1.76 -13.04
CA ALA A 12 -7.19 -1.82 -11.95
C ALA A 12 -5.81 -2.32 -12.41
N PRO A 13 -5.67 -3.44 -13.15
CA PRO A 13 -4.36 -3.85 -13.67
C PRO A 13 -3.76 -2.83 -14.64
N LEU A 14 -4.59 -2.24 -15.50
CA LEU A 14 -4.19 -1.21 -16.45
C LEU A 14 -3.64 0.03 -15.74
N ALA A 15 -4.35 0.51 -14.71
CA ALA A 15 -3.92 1.64 -13.88
C ALA A 15 -2.58 1.35 -13.18
N MET A 16 -2.35 0.13 -12.69
CA MET A 16 -1.06 -0.25 -12.10
C MET A 16 0.08 -0.17 -13.13
N VAL A 17 -0.13 -0.68 -14.35
CA VAL A 17 0.87 -0.63 -15.41
C VAL A 17 1.15 0.81 -15.84
N TYR A 18 0.11 1.64 -15.98
CA TYR A 18 0.28 3.06 -16.29
C TYR A 18 1.01 3.82 -15.18
N ALA A 19 0.69 3.57 -13.92
CA ALA A 19 1.35 4.20 -12.78
C ALA A 19 2.86 3.87 -12.78
N VAL A 20 3.22 2.61 -12.98
CA VAL A 20 4.63 2.20 -13.08
C VAL A 20 5.31 2.75 -14.32
N GLY A 21 4.63 2.74 -15.48
CA GLY A 21 5.17 3.23 -16.74
C GLY A 21 5.43 4.74 -16.72
N VAL A 22 4.44 5.53 -16.32
CA VAL A 22 4.55 6.99 -16.23
C VAL A 22 5.51 7.39 -15.11
N GLY A 23 5.38 6.81 -13.92
CA GLY A 23 6.27 7.12 -12.79
C GLY A 23 7.71 6.70 -13.05
N GLY A 24 7.93 5.52 -13.65
CA GLY A 24 9.24 5.03 -14.01
C GLY A 24 9.92 5.87 -15.09
N THR A 25 9.21 6.23 -16.16
CA THR A 25 9.79 7.05 -17.25
C THR A 25 10.08 8.48 -16.80
N THR A 26 9.11 9.16 -16.18
CA THR A 26 9.28 10.54 -15.70
C THR A 26 10.33 10.63 -14.59
N GLY A 27 10.33 9.67 -13.64
CA GLY A 27 11.30 9.59 -12.57
C GLY A 27 12.71 9.31 -13.08
N THR A 28 12.87 8.41 -14.06
CA THR A 28 14.19 8.12 -14.66
C THR A 28 14.75 9.34 -15.38
N ILE A 29 13.93 10.03 -16.18
CA ILE A 29 14.35 11.27 -16.85
C ILE A 29 14.77 12.32 -15.83
N PHE A 30 13.97 12.51 -14.77
CA PHE A 30 14.30 13.45 -13.70
C PHE A 30 15.64 13.10 -13.02
N VAL A 31 15.84 11.84 -12.62
CA VAL A 31 17.09 11.40 -11.98
C VAL A 31 18.28 11.59 -12.92
N LEU A 32 18.16 11.27 -14.21
CA LEU A 32 19.24 11.47 -15.18
C LEU A 32 19.61 12.94 -15.32
N VAL A 33 18.62 13.85 -15.45
CA VAL A 33 18.88 15.29 -15.52
C VAL A 33 19.60 15.76 -14.26
N MET A 34 19.14 15.35 -13.09
CA MET A 34 19.76 15.73 -11.81
C MET A 34 21.19 15.20 -11.69
N LEU A 35 21.46 13.97 -12.16
CA LEU A 35 22.82 13.41 -12.17
C LEU A 35 23.77 14.16 -13.11
N PHE A 36 23.30 14.62 -14.28
CA PHE A 36 24.12 15.43 -15.19
C PHE A 36 24.36 16.86 -14.69
N CYS A 37 23.44 17.40 -13.88
CA CYS A 37 23.58 18.70 -13.24
C CYS A 37 24.40 18.67 -11.95
N LEU A 38 24.72 17.49 -11.43
CA LEU A 38 25.49 17.34 -10.19
C LEU A 38 26.95 17.74 -10.44
N THR A 39 27.38 18.81 -9.79
CA THR A 39 28.73 19.37 -9.96
C THR A 39 29.58 19.18 -8.71
N ASP A 40 29.00 19.34 -7.52
CA ASP A 40 29.68 19.14 -6.25
C ASP A 40 28.87 18.25 -5.30
N LEU A 41 29.36 17.03 -5.09
CA LEU A 41 28.75 16.05 -4.19
C LEU A 41 28.99 16.39 -2.71
N GLN A 42 30.12 17.00 -2.37
CA GLN A 42 30.44 17.34 -0.98
C GLN A 42 29.59 18.51 -0.48
N GLY A 43 29.35 19.52 -1.32
CA GLY A 43 28.42 20.61 -1.03
C GLY A 43 26.98 20.14 -0.79
N ILE A 44 26.53 19.11 -1.50
CA ILE A 44 25.18 18.52 -1.31
C ILE A 44 25.09 17.75 0.01
N VAL A 45 26.09 16.94 0.34
CA VAL A 45 26.08 16.12 1.57
C VAL A 45 26.27 16.98 2.83
N ALA A 46 27.05 18.06 2.73
CA ALA A 46 27.30 19.00 3.84
C ALA A 46 26.36 20.23 3.82
N THR A 47 25.26 20.17 3.07
CA THR A 47 24.36 21.30 2.87
C THR A 47 23.77 21.83 4.18
N SER A 48 23.88 23.15 4.38
CA SER A 48 23.35 23.86 5.55
C SER A 48 21.83 23.86 5.67
N THR A 49 21.11 23.65 4.55
CA THR A 49 19.64 23.58 4.53
C THR A 49 19.09 22.23 4.99
N GLY A 50 19.94 21.20 5.17
CA GLY A 50 19.52 19.85 5.54
C GLY A 50 18.68 19.12 4.47
N LEU A 51 18.53 19.71 3.28
CA LEU A 51 17.72 19.22 2.17
C LEU A 51 18.56 19.07 0.90
N PRO A 52 19.18 17.89 0.67
CA PRO A 52 20.06 17.65 -0.47
C PRO A 52 19.42 17.97 -1.83
N ILE A 53 18.11 17.76 -1.96
CA ILE A 53 17.39 18.02 -3.22
C ILE A 53 17.34 19.50 -3.58
N VAL A 54 17.27 20.40 -2.59
CA VAL A 54 17.21 21.85 -2.83
C VAL A 54 18.57 22.35 -3.33
N GLU A 55 19.65 21.85 -2.74
CA GLU A 55 21.00 22.17 -3.20
C GLU A 55 21.26 21.65 -4.62
N LEU A 56 20.76 20.46 -4.95
CA LEU A 56 20.87 19.92 -6.30
C LEU A 56 20.14 20.79 -7.32
N ILE A 57 18.93 21.28 -6.99
CA ILE A 57 18.20 22.23 -7.84
C ILE A 57 18.96 23.57 -7.94
N LEU A 58 19.65 24.00 -6.89
CA LEU A 58 20.50 25.20 -6.92
C LEU A 58 21.67 25.04 -7.87
N GLN A 59 22.40 23.93 -7.79
CA GLN A 59 23.50 23.62 -8.69
C GLN A 59 23.02 23.51 -10.15
N ALA A 60 21.84 22.94 -10.38
CA ALA A 60 21.25 22.84 -11.72
C ALA A 60 20.81 24.20 -12.30
N THR A 61 20.25 25.08 -11.46
CA THR A 61 19.61 26.32 -11.93
C THR A 61 20.59 27.50 -11.96
N GLY A 62 21.61 27.51 -11.09
CA GLY A 62 22.56 28.62 -10.95
C GLY A 62 21.95 29.94 -10.42
N SER A 63 20.66 29.96 -10.06
CA SER A 63 19.94 31.15 -9.61
C SER A 63 19.03 30.83 -8.42
N ARG A 64 19.20 31.60 -7.33
CA ARG A 64 18.39 31.46 -6.11
C ARG A 64 16.90 31.65 -6.33
N ALA A 65 16.51 32.55 -7.24
CA ALA A 65 15.11 32.81 -7.55
C ALA A 65 14.46 31.60 -8.25
N GLY A 66 15.16 31.01 -9.23
CA GLY A 66 14.68 29.82 -9.93
C GLY A 66 14.60 28.59 -9.00
N THR A 67 15.61 28.38 -8.16
CA THR A 67 15.60 27.31 -7.16
C THR A 67 14.45 27.44 -6.18
N THR A 68 14.15 28.66 -5.70
CA THR A 68 13.05 28.89 -4.77
C THR A 68 11.71 28.52 -5.42
N PHE A 69 11.48 28.95 -6.66
CA PHE A 69 10.25 28.62 -7.40
C PHE A 69 10.08 27.12 -7.60
N LEU A 70 11.12 26.42 -8.06
CA LEU A 70 11.08 24.96 -8.27
C LEU A 70 10.90 24.19 -6.95
N THR A 71 11.51 24.66 -5.87
CA THR A 71 11.34 24.07 -4.53
C THR A 71 9.92 24.25 -4.01
N LEU A 72 9.29 25.42 -4.26
CA LEU A 72 7.89 25.65 -3.92
C LEU A 72 6.94 24.74 -4.71
N MET A 73 7.18 24.56 -6.01
CA MET A 73 6.43 23.61 -6.84
C MET A 73 6.55 22.19 -6.30
N LEU A 74 7.76 21.77 -5.92
CA LEU A 74 8.00 20.46 -5.32
C LEU A 74 7.25 20.30 -3.98
N ALA A 75 7.26 21.34 -3.13
CA ALA A 75 6.51 21.33 -1.87
C ALA A 75 5.00 21.15 -2.09
N ILE A 76 4.43 21.82 -3.10
CA ILE A 76 3.01 21.65 -3.48
C ILE A 76 2.75 20.20 -3.89
N CYS A 77 3.63 19.57 -4.68
CA CYS A 77 3.51 18.17 -5.05
C CYS A 77 3.50 17.23 -3.83
N PHE A 78 4.39 17.46 -2.86
CA PHE A 78 4.43 16.68 -1.61
C PHE A 78 3.15 16.82 -0.77
N ILE A 79 2.58 18.02 -0.70
CA ILE A 79 1.29 18.24 0.01
C ILE A 79 0.18 17.42 -0.65
N HIS A 80 0.08 17.45 -1.99
CA HIS A 80 -0.93 16.67 -2.71
C HIS A 80 -0.72 15.16 -2.57
N GLY A 81 0.53 14.67 -2.68
CA GLY A 81 0.85 13.26 -2.49
C GLY A 81 0.53 12.76 -1.07
N THR A 82 0.77 13.60 -0.07
CA THR A 82 0.44 13.29 1.33
C THR A 82 -1.08 13.19 1.52
N ASN A 83 -1.85 14.14 0.97
CA ASN A 83 -3.31 14.10 1.02
C ASN A 83 -3.89 12.84 0.33
N GLY A 84 -3.31 12.45 -0.81
CA GLY A 84 -3.66 11.20 -1.49
C GLY A 84 -3.39 9.96 -0.62
N SER A 85 -2.25 9.93 0.06
CA SER A 85 -1.86 8.84 0.96
C SER A 85 -2.79 8.72 2.17
N ILE A 86 -3.16 9.84 2.81
CA ILE A 86 -4.12 9.88 3.92
C ILE A 86 -5.50 9.37 3.47
N THR A 87 -5.93 9.76 2.27
CA THR A 87 -7.20 9.31 1.69
C THR A 87 -7.20 7.79 1.47
N SER A 88 -6.11 7.23 0.94
CA SER A 88 -5.98 5.78 0.74
C SER A 88 -5.95 5.02 2.08
N ALA A 89 -5.14 5.48 3.04
CA ALA A 89 -4.98 4.84 4.35
C ALA A 89 -6.29 4.83 5.16
N SER A 90 -7.02 5.94 5.17
CA SER A 90 -8.31 6.04 5.89
C SER A 90 -9.39 5.12 5.30
N ARG A 91 -9.41 4.92 3.97
CA ARG A 91 -10.30 3.97 3.29
C ARG A 91 -9.92 2.52 3.57
N LEU A 92 -8.63 2.20 3.63
CA LEU A 92 -8.16 0.87 4.02
C LEU A 92 -8.56 0.56 5.46
N LEU A 93 -8.38 1.52 6.37
CA LEU A 93 -8.78 1.36 7.77
C LEU A 93 -10.30 1.19 7.92
N TYR A 94 -11.08 1.93 7.13
CA TYR A 94 -12.53 1.77 7.06
C TYR A 94 -12.93 0.37 6.57
N ALA A 95 -12.33 -0.15 5.50
CA ALA A 95 -12.59 -1.50 5.00
C ALA A 95 -12.23 -2.56 6.06
N MET A 96 -11.10 -2.39 6.75
CA MET A 96 -10.73 -3.25 7.87
C MET A 96 -11.71 -3.15 9.05
N ALA A 97 -12.31 -1.98 9.28
CA ALA A 97 -13.35 -1.80 10.30
C ALA A 97 -14.67 -2.47 9.91
N ARG A 98 -15.07 -2.37 8.63
CA ARG A 98 -16.23 -3.09 8.07
C ARG A 98 -16.10 -4.60 8.28
N ASP A 99 -14.89 -5.14 8.08
CA ASP A 99 -14.61 -6.57 8.21
C ASP A 99 -14.27 -6.97 9.67
N LYS A 100 -14.59 -6.11 10.65
CA LYS A 100 -14.38 -6.30 12.11
C LYS A 100 -12.93 -6.58 12.52
N GLY A 101 -11.96 -6.16 11.71
CA GLY A 101 -10.52 -6.36 11.93
C GLY A 101 -9.85 -5.35 12.87
N VAL A 102 -10.56 -4.30 13.29
CA VAL A 102 -10.02 -3.21 14.14
C VAL A 102 -10.71 -3.13 15.50
N LEU A 103 -10.01 -2.59 16.50
CA LEU A 103 -10.60 -2.25 17.79
C LEU A 103 -11.68 -1.17 17.60
N TYR A 104 -12.81 -1.31 18.28
CA TYR A 104 -13.97 -0.42 18.11
C TYR A 104 -14.46 -0.34 16.66
N HIS A 105 -14.61 -1.50 16.02
CA HIS A 105 -15.06 -1.61 14.63
C HIS A 105 -16.35 -0.83 14.35
N ASP A 106 -17.34 -0.87 15.25
CA ASP A 106 -18.60 -0.12 15.12
C ASP A 106 -18.43 1.41 15.09
N TYR A 107 -17.38 1.92 15.74
CA TYR A 107 -17.09 3.35 15.73
C TYR A 107 -16.41 3.78 14.43
N PHE A 108 -15.49 2.96 13.91
CA PHE A 108 -14.69 3.28 12.72
C PHE A 108 -15.35 2.87 11.39
N SER A 109 -16.34 1.98 11.41
CA SER A 109 -17.14 1.59 10.24
C SER A 109 -18.25 2.59 9.88
N HIS A 110 -18.31 3.75 10.55
CA HIS A 110 -19.33 4.76 10.30
C HIS A 110 -18.91 5.74 9.19
N ILE A 111 -19.72 5.80 8.13
CA ILE A 111 -19.61 6.81 7.06
C ILE A 111 -20.51 8.01 7.40
N HIS A 112 -20.00 9.23 7.21
CA HIS A 112 -20.80 10.44 7.44
C HIS A 112 -21.85 10.64 6.33
N PRO A 113 -23.15 10.78 6.64
CA PRO A 113 -24.22 10.75 5.64
C PRO A 113 -24.22 11.94 4.66
N LYS A 114 -23.71 13.11 5.07
CA LYS A 114 -23.65 14.31 4.21
C LYS A 114 -22.46 14.33 3.25
N TRP A 115 -21.35 13.70 3.63
CA TRP A 115 -20.06 13.84 2.93
C TRP A 115 -19.58 12.53 2.34
N GLU A 116 -20.26 11.42 2.64
CA GLU A 116 -19.98 10.05 2.18
C GLU A 116 -18.52 9.61 2.41
N VAL A 117 -17.86 10.21 3.40
CA VAL A 117 -16.46 9.92 3.77
C VAL A 117 -16.34 9.46 5.23
N PRO A 118 -15.39 8.56 5.53
CA PRO A 118 -15.15 8.06 6.89
C PRO A 118 -14.30 9.07 7.69
N ILE A 119 -14.92 10.15 8.17
CA ILE A 119 -14.21 11.24 8.89
C ILE A 119 -13.44 10.70 10.11
N ARG A 120 -14.00 9.71 10.82
CA ARG A 120 -13.39 9.14 12.03
C ARG A 120 -12.06 8.44 11.74
N THR A 121 -11.96 7.69 10.64
CA THR A 121 -10.71 7.01 10.26
C THR A 121 -9.69 8.02 9.70
N ILE A 122 -10.15 9.09 9.05
CA ILE A 122 -9.29 10.20 8.59
C ILE A 122 -8.62 10.88 9.79
N VAL A 123 -9.41 11.27 10.81
CA VAL A 123 -8.88 11.92 12.02
C VAL A 123 -7.90 11.00 12.75
N LEU A 124 -8.22 9.72 12.90
CA LEU A 124 -7.31 8.75 13.52
C LEU A 124 -5.98 8.65 12.75
N THR A 125 -6.04 8.54 11.42
CA THR A 125 -4.84 8.48 10.57
C THR A 125 -4.01 9.76 10.70
N TRP A 126 -4.66 10.92 10.76
CA TRP A 126 -3.98 12.21 10.93
C TRP A 126 -3.31 12.34 12.29
N VAL A 127 -4.02 12.01 13.37
CA VAL A 127 -3.47 12.01 14.74
C VAL A 127 -2.30 11.05 14.86
N PHE A 128 -2.42 9.85 14.30
CA PHE A 128 -1.34 8.87 14.25
C PHE A 128 -0.11 9.44 13.52
N ASN A 129 -0.29 10.03 12.34
CA ASN A 129 0.80 10.66 11.60
C ASN A 129 1.42 11.84 12.36
N ALA A 130 0.62 12.63 13.08
CA ALA A 130 1.12 13.73 13.92
C ALA A 130 2.03 13.21 15.05
N PHE A 131 1.66 12.09 15.70
CA PHE A 131 2.53 11.44 16.70
C PHE A 131 3.83 10.93 16.09
N PHE A 132 3.80 10.36 14.88
CA PHE A 132 5.03 9.97 14.18
C PHE A 132 5.86 11.19 13.73
N GLY A 133 5.21 12.33 13.45
CA GLY A 133 5.89 13.60 13.19
C GLY A 133 6.74 14.08 14.38
N LEU A 134 6.32 13.80 15.62
CA LEU A 134 7.11 14.12 16.82
C LEU A 134 8.45 13.37 16.86
N LEU A 135 8.57 12.25 16.14
CA LEU A 135 9.81 11.47 16.05
C LEU A 135 10.94 12.25 15.36
N TYR A 136 10.59 13.31 14.60
CA TYR A 136 11.56 14.25 14.03
C TYR A 136 12.31 15.07 15.10
N LEU A 137 11.72 15.27 16.28
CA LEU A 137 12.39 15.92 17.43
C LEU A 137 13.39 14.98 18.14
N GLY A 138 13.34 13.68 17.82
CA GLY A 138 14.18 12.66 18.42
C GLY A 138 15.55 12.52 17.74
N PRO A 139 16.32 11.48 18.13
CA PRO A 139 17.59 11.16 17.48
C PRO A 139 17.39 10.83 15.99
N THR A 140 18.23 11.43 15.12
CA THR A 140 18.20 11.19 13.67
C THR A 140 18.36 9.72 13.30
N VAL A 141 19.07 8.95 14.12
CA VAL A 141 19.22 7.49 13.99
C VAL A 141 17.87 6.77 14.09
N ALA A 142 17.05 7.14 15.07
CA ALA A 142 15.72 6.55 15.27
C ALA A 142 14.76 6.92 14.13
N PHE A 143 14.81 8.17 13.68
CA PHE A 143 14.03 8.63 12.53
C PHE A 143 14.42 7.90 11.23
N ASN A 144 15.72 7.78 10.93
CA ASN A 144 16.19 7.07 9.75
C ASN A 144 15.85 5.58 9.79
N ALA A 145 15.93 4.95 10.98
CA ALA A 145 15.48 3.58 11.17
C ALA A 145 13.98 3.44 10.92
N PHE A 146 13.16 4.37 11.42
CA PHE A 146 11.71 4.36 11.18
C PHE A 146 11.36 4.49 9.68
N ILE A 147 11.91 5.47 8.97
CA ILE A 147 11.65 5.68 7.54
C ILE A 147 12.05 4.45 6.71
N SER A 148 13.20 3.86 7.00
CA SER A 148 13.67 2.65 6.34
C SER A 148 12.75 1.45 6.64
N SER A 149 12.22 1.36 7.87
CA SER A 149 11.24 0.34 8.27
C SER A 149 9.95 0.46 7.47
N CYS A 150 9.43 1.67 7.24
CA CYS A 150 8.23 1.89 6.43
C CYS A 150 8.39 1.33 5.01
N THR A 151 9.55 1.51 4.39
CA THR A 151 9.85 0.96 3.06
C THR A 151 9.82 -0.57 3.06
N ILE A 152 10.42 -1.21 4.06
CA ILE A 152 10.42 -2.68 4.16
C ILE A 152 9.01 -3.21 4.44
N LEU A 153 8.26 -2.58 5.35
CA LEU A 153 6.88 -2.97 5.65
C LEU A 153 5.96 -2.81 4.42
N LEU A 154 6.15 -1.77 3.63
CA LEU A 154 5.43 -1.58 2.37
C LEU A 154 5.77 -2.68 1.35
N ASN A 155 7.05 -2.98 1.15
CA ASN A 155 7.49 -4.05 0.27
C ASN A 155 6.91 -5.41 0.71
N MET A 156 6.92 -5.66 2.01
CA MET A 156 6.36 -6.88 2.60
C MET A 156 4.83 -6.96 2.41
N SER A 157 4.12 -5.84 2.56
CA SER A 157 2.68 -5.76 2.28
C SER A 157 2.33 -6.18 0.85
N TYR A 158 3.21 -5.90 -0.12
CA TYR A 158 3.04 -6.38 -1.50
C TYR A 158 3.45 -7.85 -1.68
N ALA A 159 4.45 -8.33 -0.93
CA ALA A 159 4.90 -9.72 -1.03
C ALA A 159 3.92 -10.73 -0.41
N ILE A 160 3.25 -10.40 0.69
CA ILE A 160 2.31 -11.31 1.38
C ILE A 160 1.21 -11.87 0.46
N PRO A 161 0.44 -11.06 -0.30
CA PRO A 161 -0.59 -11.61 -1.19
C PRO A 161 0.01 -12.46 -2.31
N VAL A 162 1.17 -12.07 -2.85
CA VAL A 162 1.87 -12.85 -3.90
C VAL A 162 2.33 -14.19 -3.38
N LEU A 163 2.89 -14.23 -2.16
CA LEU A 163 3.30 -15.45 -1.48
C LEU A 163 2.10 -16.34 -1.15
N THR A 164 0.97 -15.75 -0.73
CA THR A 164 -0.26 -16.51 -0.45
C THR A 164 -0.76 -17.24 -1.70
N VAL A 165 -0.72 -16.59 -2.87
CA VAL A 165 -1.05 -17.21 -4.16
C VAL A 165 -0.04 -18.28 -4.56
N LEU A 166 1.25 -18.10 -4.21
CA LEU A 166 2.28 -19.10 -4.47
C LEU A 166 2.09 -20.37 -3.62
N ILE A 167 1.72 -20.23 -2.35
CA ILE A 167 1.48 -21.35 -1.41
C ILE A 167 0.17 -22.07 -1.72
N ARG A 168 -0.95 -21.35 -1.87
CA ARG A 168 -2.25 -21.95 -2.21
C ARG A 168 -2.31 -22.50 -3.63
N GLY A 169 -1.37 -22.11 -4.48
CA GLY A 169 -1.36 -22.41 -5.91
C GLY A 169 -2.33 -21.51 -6.69
N ARG A 170 -1.94 -21.19 -7.93
CA ARG A 170 -2.75 -20.36 -8.84
C ARG A 170 -4.07 -21.01 -9.26
N ASP A 171 -4.30 -22.28 -8.94
CA ASP A 171 -5.54 -22.97 -9.29
C ASP A 171 -6.75 -22.41 -8.53
N VAL A 172 -6.55 -21.84 -7.33
CA VAL A 172 -7.62 -21.13 -6.58
C VAL A 172 -8.17 -19.93 -7.37
N LEU A 173 -7.36 -19.31 -8.22
CA LEU A 173 -7.78 -18.19 -9.05
C LEU A 173 -8.68 -18.62 -10.20
N LYS A 174 -8.66 -19.90 -10.62
CA LYS A 174 -9.49 -20.39 -11.73
C LYS A 174 -10.98 -20.29 -11.41
N GLN A 175 -11.36 -20.46 -10.15
CA GLN A 175 -12.76 -20.37 -9.71
C GLN A 175 -13.34 -18.96 -9.95
N PHE A 176 -12.50 -17.93 -9.91
CA PHE A 176 -12.91 -16.54 -10.09
C PHE A 176 -12.52 -15.97 -11.47
N GLN A 177 -12.07 -16.84 -12.40
CA GLN A 177 -11.65 -16.46 -13.74
C GLN A 177 -12.69 -16.91 -14.78
N THR A 178 -13.49 -15.98 -15.27
CA THR A 178 -14.37 -16.18 -16.44
C THR A 178 -13.57 -16.12 -17.74
N ASN A 179 -14.09 -16.69 -18.84
CA ASN A 179 -13.45 -16.67 -20.17
C ASN A 179 -13.08 -15.24 -20.64
N ASP A 180 -13.87 -14.23 -20.28
CA ASP A 180 -13.64 -12.82 -20.62
C ASP A 180 -12.75 -12.04 -19.63
N THR A 181 -12.18 -12.71 -18.61
CA THR A 181 -11.31 -12.00 -17.64
C THR A 181 -10.08 -11.43 -18.37
N PRO A 182 -9.88 -10.10 -18.35
CA PRO A 182 -8.69 -9.49 -18.95
C PRO A 182 -7.44 -9.79 -18.10
N TRP A 183 -6.25 -9.71 -18.68
CA TRP A 183 -4.96 -9.92 -17.99
C TRP A 183 -4.74 -11.32 -17.36
N LYS A 184 -5.15 -12.38 -18.05
CA LYS A 184 -4.84 -13.76 -17.63
C LYS A 184 -3.36 -14.10 -17.80
N PHE A 185 -2.61 -14.05 -16.71
CA PHE A 185 -1.31 -14.68 -16.64
C PHE A 185 -1.50 -16.18 -16.45
N GLY A 186 -1.25 -16.95 -17.52
CA GLY A 186 -1.34 -18.41 -17.51
C GLY A 186 -0.49 -19.05 -16.41
N LYS A 187 -0.76 -20.32 -16.09
CA LYS A 187 -0.24 -21.01 -14.89
C LYS A 187 1.29 -20.92 -14.75
N VAL A 188 2.02 -21.18 -15.83
CA VAL A 188 3.50 -21.18 -15.83
C VAL A 188 4.08 -19.77 -15.72
N ARG A 189 3.67 -18.86 -16.63
CA ARG A 189 4.18 -17.48 -16.64
C ARG A 189 3.86 -16.75 -15.34
N GLY A 190 2.65 -16.91 -14.84
CA GLY A 190 2.23 -16.32 -13.59
C GLY A 190 2.99 -16.87 -12.39
N LEU A 191 3.29 -18.17 -12.36
CA LEU A 191 4.09 -18.76 -11.28
C LEU A 191 5.52 -18.20 -11.27
N ILE A 192 6.15 -18.11 -12.44
CA ILE A 192 7.50 -17.54 -12.57
C ILE A 192 7.52 -16.08 -12.07
N LEU A 193 6.57 -15.26 -12.51
CA LEU A 193 6.48 -13.86 -12.08
C LEU A 193 6.28 -13.73 -10.56
N ASN A 194 5.45 -14.58 -9.95
CA ASN A 194 5.25 -14.56 -8.50
C ASN A 194 6.53 -14.95 -7.74
N ILE A 195 7.27 -15.96 -8.22
CA ILE A 195 8.53 -16.37 -7.60
C ILE A 195 9.56 -15.24 -7.70
N VAL A 196 9.71 -14.64 -8.88
CA VAL A 196 10.64 -13.53 -9.10
C VAL A 196 10.28 -12.34 -8.20
N ALA A 197 9.00 -12.00 -8.09
CA ALA A 197 8.55 -10.90 -7.24
C ALA A 197 8.86 -11.14 -5.75
N VAL A 198 8.57 -12.34 -5.22
CA VAL A 198 8.86 -12.68 -3.83
C VAL A 198 10.37 -12.70 -3.58
N LEU A 199 11.16 -13.29 -4.48
CA LEU A 199 12.61 -13.32 -4.36
C LEU A 199 13.21 -11.91 -4.40
N TYR A 200 12.71 -11.05 -5.29
CA TYR A 200 13.13 -9.65 -5.37
C TYR A 200 12.85 -8.89 -4.08
N VAL A 201 11.63 -8.99 -3.54
CA VAL A 201 11.28 -8.35 -2.26
C VAL A 201 12.12 -8.91 -1.11
N PHE A 202 12.35 -10.22 -1.08
CA PHE A 202 13.16 -10.85 -0.04
C PHE A 202 14.60 -10.34 -0.07
N ILE A 203 15.26 -10.38 -1.23
CA ILE A 203 16.64 -9.92 -1.40
C ILE A 203 16.75 -8.43 -1.06
N THR A 204 15.89 -7.58 -1.62
CA THR A 204 15.94 -6.13 -1.35
C THR A 204 15.71 -5.80 0.12
N SER A 205 14.80 -6.50 0.80
CA SER A 205 14.56 -6.33 2.24
C SER A 205 15.79 -6.69 3.09
N LEU A 206 16.54 -7.73 2.70
CA LEU A 206 17.80 -8.08 3.35
C LEU A 206 18.84 -6.97 3.19
N PHE A 207 19.01 -6.44 1.98
CA PHE A 207 19.94 -5.34 1.73
C PHE A 207 19.56 -4.06 2.50
N PHE A 208 18.28 -3.75 2.65
CA PHE A 208 17.84 -2.60 3.46
C PHE A 208 18.08 -2.77 4.96
N CYS A 209 18.31 -4.00 5.46
CA CYS A 209 18.70 -4.23 6.84
C CYS A 209 20.19 -3.99 7.10
N PHE A 210 21.02 -3.90 6.05
CA PHE A 210 22.45 -3.65 6.21
C PHE A 210 22.73 -2.16 6.49
N PRO A 211 23.80 -1.86 7.26
CA PRO A 211 24.25 -0.49 7.50
C PRO A 211 24.87 0.11 6.22
N PRO A 212 24.74 1.42 6.00
CA PRO A 212 25.24 2.07 4.79
C PRO A 212 26.78 2.23 4.75
N ALA A 213 27.45 2.17 5.91
CA ALA A 213 28.91 2.31 6.00
C ALA A 213 29.48 1.48 7.17
N LEU A 214 30.73 1.05 7.01
CA LEU A 214 31.56 0.43 8.05
C LEU A 214 32.72 1.37 8.42
N PRO A 215 33.17 1.43 9.68
CA PRO A 215 32.73 0.65 10.85
C PRO A 215 31.41 1.17 11.46
N VAL A 216 30.62 0.26 12.05
CA VAL A 216 29.37 0.62 12.75
C VAL A 216 29.63 1.07 14.18
N SER A 217 28.98 2.15 14.56
CA SER A 217 28.88 2.67 15.93
C SER A 217 27.42 2.58 16.39
N ALA A 218 27.14 2.73 17.69
CA ALA A 218 25.76 2.78 18.18
C ALA A 218 24.93 3.91 17.52
N SER A 219 25.60 4.97 17.06
CA SER A 219 24.99 6.08 16.32
C SER A 219 24.89 5.85 14.80
N SER A 220 25.55 4.83 14.23
CA SER A 220 25.53 4.55 12.78
C SER A 220 24.97 3.17 12.41
N MET A 221 24.54 2.39 13.42
CA MET A 221 23.91 1.10 13.20
C MET A 221 22.49 1.25 12.64
N ASN A 222 22.13 0.38 11.70
CA ASN A 222 20.80 0.30 11.15
C ASN A 222 19.89 -0.52 12.10
N TYR A 223 18.99 0.16 12.81
CA TYR A 223 18.06 -0.47 13.79
C TYR A 223 16.75 -0.97 13.17
N VAL A 224 16.64 -1.01 11.84
CA VAL A 224 15.40 -1.40 11.14
C VAL A 224 14.92 -2.80 11.52
N SER A 225 15.83 -3.77 11.64
CA SER A 225 15.47 -5.15 12.02
C SER A 225 14.82 -5.22 13.41
N ALA A 226 15.29 -4.40 14.35
CA ALA A 226 14.71 -4.32 15.69
C ALA A 226 13.30 -3.69 15.66
N VAL A 227 13.12 -2.59 14.91
CA VAL A 227 11.81 -1.93 14.73
C VAL A 227 10.80 -2.90 14.10
N ILE A 228 11.21 -3.62 13.06
CA ILE A 228 10.39 -4.65 12.40
C ILE A 228 10.03 -5.77 13.38
N GLY A 229 11.00 -6.26 14.16
CA GLY A 229 10.76 -7.31 15.16
C GLY A 229 9.72 -6.91 16.21
N ILE A 230 9.83 -5.68 16.75
CA ILE A 230 8.83 -5.14 17.69
C ILE A 230 7.46 -5.02 17.03
N PHE A 231 7.42 -4.52 15.79
CA PHE A 231 6.17 -4.35 15.06
C PHE A 231 5.46 -5.69 14.82
N PHE A 232 6.20 -6.73 14.41
CA PHE A 232 5.67 -8.07 14.28
C PHE A 232 5.17 -8.64 15.60
N PHE A 233 5.91 -8.43 16.68
CA PHE A 233 5.51 -8.89 18.01
C PHE A 233 4.17 -8.25 18.43
N VAL A 234 4.02 -6.94 18.26
CA VAL A 234 2.78 -6.21 18.57
C VAL A 234 1.63 -6.69 17.68
N LEU A 235 1.87 -6.87 16.37
CA LEU A 235 0.84 -7.36 15.44
C LEU A 235 0.41 -8.79 15.74
N THR A 236 1.34 -9.69 16.03
CA THR A 236 1.03 -11.08 16.41
C THR A 236 0.26 -11.11 17.73
N GLY A 237 0.67 -10.30 18.72
CA GLY A 237 -0.07 -10.14 19.97
C GLY A 237 -1.49 -9.64 19.74
N TYR A 238 -1.66 -8.61 18.91
CA TYR A 238 -2.97 -8.08 18.51
C TYR A 238 -3.85 -9.13 17.82
N TRP A 239 -3.27 -9.89 16.88
CA TRP A 239 -3.98 -10.93 16.15
C TRP A 239 -4.45 -12.06 17.06
N ILE A 240 -3.60 -12.53 17.98
CA ILE A 240 -3.94 -13.60 18.92
C ILE A 240 -5.00 -13.12 19.93
N ALA A 241 -4.87 -11.89 20.44
CA ALA A 241 -5.78 -11.36 21.46
C ALA A 241 -7.18 -11.06 20.91
N TYR A 242 -7.26 -10.40 19.75
CA TYR A 242 -8.51 -9.84 19.23
C TYR A 242 -8.82 -10.29 17.80
N GLY A 243 -7.84 -10.24 16.89
CA GLY A 243 -8.04 -10.49 15.45
C GLY A 243 -8.65 -11.85 15.15
N LYS A 244 -8.12 -12.93 15.73
CA LYS A 244 -8.58 -14.31 15.52
C LYS A 244 -10.05 -14.53 15.92
N LYS A 245 -10.59 -13.73 16.85
CA LYS A 245 -11.95 -13.90 17.39
C LYS A 245 -12.99 -13.05 16.66
N THR A 246 -12.59 -11.92 16.10
CA THR A 246 -13.52 -10.87 15.65
C THR A 246 -13.50 -10.68 14.14
N PHE A 247 -12.42 -11.08 13.46
CA PHE A 247 -12.28 -10.92 12.02
C PHE A 247 -13.19 -11.89 11.25
N GLU A 248 -14.22 -11.36 10.61
CA GLU A 248 -15.17 -12.13 9.78
C GLU A 248 -14.74 -12.16 8.30
N GLY A 249 -13.81 -11.27 7.90
CA GLY A 249 -13.34 -11.14 6.51
C GLY A 249 -14.36 -10.46 5.59
N PRO A 250 -13.94 -10.11 4.35
CA PRO A 250 -14.80 -9.44 3.39
C PRO A 250 -15.88 -10.40 2.86
N LYS A 251 -17.15 -10.01 3.00
CA LYS A 251 -18.30 -10.73 2.41
C LYS A 251 -18.38 -10.42 0.91
N LEU A 252 -17.63 -11.18 0.12
CA LEU A 252 -17.48 -10.97 -1.32
C LEU A 252 -18.81 -11.00 -2.08
N ASP A 253 -19.76 -11.84 -1.65
CA ASP A 253 -21.07 -11.99 -2.30
C ASP A 253 -21.85 -10.66 -2.29
N ILE A 254 -21.85 -9.96 -1.15
CA ILE A 254 -22.47 -8.64 -0.97
C ILE A 254 -21.74 -7.57 -1.79
N ILE A 255 -20.41 -7.66 -1.88
CA ILE A 255 -19.56 -6.68 -2.59
C ILE A 255 -19.68 -6.82 -4.11
N LEU A 256 -19.87 -8.05 -4.61
CA LEU A 256 -20.07 -8.35 -6.03
C LEU A 256 -21.52 -8.10 -6.47
N GLY A 257 -22.41 -7.74 -5.55
CA GLY A 257 -23.82 -7.50 -5.84
C GLY A 257 -24.65 -8.78 -6.04
N GLU A 258 -24.08 -9.95 -5.75
CA GLU A 258 -24.85 -11.17 -5.58
C GLU A 258 -25.64 -11.04 -4.28
N ARG A 259 -26.89 -10.59 -4.41
CA ARG A 259 -27.87 -10.62 -3.32
C ARG A 259 -28.16 -12.09 -3.01
N PRO A 260 -27.63 -12.66 -1.91
CA PRO A 260 -27.82 -14.08 -1.61
C PRO A 260 -29.32 -14.37 -1.41
N ASP A 261 -30.06 -13.39 -0.92
CA ASP A 261 -31.52 -13.37 -0.77
C ASP A 261 -32.27 -13.56 -2.10
N LEU A 262 -31.75 -13.04 -3.21
CA LEU A 262 -32.36 -13.24 -4.53
C LEU A 262 -31.95 -14.55 -5.18
N CYS A 263 -30.72 -15.03 -4.94
CA CYS A 263 -30.25 -16.33 -5.41
C CYS A 263 -30.97 -17.47 -4.69
N GLU A 264 -31.10 -17.40 -3.36
CA GLU A 264 -31.84 -18.37 -2.56
C GLU A 264 -33.34 -18.36 -2.93
N ALA A 265 -33.96 -17.18 -3.09
CA ALA A 265 -35.34 -17.09 -3.55
C ALA A 265 -35.54 -17.62 -4.99
N SER A 266 -34.57 -17.38 -5.89
CA SER A 266 -34.56 -17.94 -7.24
C SER A 266 -34.47 -19.47 -7.23
N ASP A 267 -33.57 -20.03 -6.41
CA ASP A 267 -33.38 -21.47 -6.29
C ASP A 267 -34.57 -22.16 -5.61
N GLU A 268 -35.22 -21.51 -4.65
CA GLU A 268 -36.48 -21.98 -4.05
C GLU A 268 -37.62 -22.00 -5.07
N LEU A 269 -37.82 -20.92 -5.83
CA LEU A 269 -38.81 -20.85 -6.90
C LEU A 269 -38.58 -21.92 -7.99
N ALA A 270 -37.31 -22.15 -8.37
CA ALA A 270 -36.95 -23.17 -9.35
C ALA A 270 -37.16 -24.61 -8.83
N ARG A 271 -37.10 -24.83 -7.50
CA ARG A 271 -37.47 -26.11 -6.88
C ARG A 271 -38.99 -26.29 -6.84
N GLU A 272 -39.74 -25.23 -6.51
CA GLU A 272 -41.20 -25.27 -6.52
C GLU A 272 -41.77 -25.53 -7.91
N GLU A 273 -41.22 -24.92 -8.98
CA GLU A 273 -41.65 -25.21 -10.35
C GLU A 273 -41.44 -26.68 -10.73
N LYS A 274 -40.29 -27.27 -10.37
CA LYS A 274 -40.01 -28.69 -10.61
C LYS A 274 -40.93 -29.62 -9.83
N GLU A 275 -41.28 -29.26 -8.59
CA GLU A 275 -42.27 -30.02 -7.83
C GLU A 275 -43.68 -29.94 -8.45
N VAL A 276 -44.08 -28.76 -8.96
CA VAL A 276 -45.37 -28.57 -9.63
C VAL A 276 -45.43 -29.33 -10.96
N GLU A 277 -44.35 -29.34 -11.75
CA GLU A 277 -44.27 -30.13 -12.99
C GLU A 277 -44.33 -31.64 -12.71
N SER A 278 -43.63 -32.13 -11.67
CA SER A 278 -43.65 -33.55 -11.32
C SER A 278 -44.99 -34.05 -10.78
N ARG A 279 -45.83 -33.16 -10.22
CA ARG A 279 -47.21 -33.49 -9.79
C ARG A 279 -48.23 -33.46 -10.93
N LYS A 280 -47.88 -32.90 -12.09
CA LYS A 280 -48.76 -32.81 -13.27
C LYS A 280 -48.51 -33.91 -14.31
N ALA A 281 -47.41 -34.67 -14.16
CA ALA A 281 -47.10 -35.88 -14.94
C ALA A 281 -47.66 -37.13 -14.27
#